data_AF-A0A0C9V916-F1
#
_entry.id   AF-A0A0C9V916-F1
#
_cell.length_a   1.000
_cell.length_b   1.000
_cell.length_c   1.000
_cell.angle_alpha   90.00
_cell.angle_beta   90.00
_cell.angle_gamma   90.00
#
_symmetry.space_group_name_H-M   'P 1'
#
loop_
_entity.id
_entity.type
_entity.pdbx_description
1 polymer ?
#
loop_
_entity_poly.entity_id
_entity_poly.type
_entity_poly.pdbx_seq_one_letter_code
_entity_poly.pdbx_strand_id
1 'polypeptide(L)'
;AEHHTLYQYGLVNAANHYLGLIQTESPYYQPSPAPPAPFSINSAFHDPSFPSGVDHAWGLYVSNSQNILIYGAGLYSFFQNYGQDCVNNGASNCQSQIVNIDTASSINLYSLSTVGVTFQLTIGGTPIANQANNLNGFQSTVTSWTRNNVVQRDLHNVTSFI
;
A
#
# COMPACT_ATOMS: atom_id res chain seq x y z
N ALA A 1 -8.90 -7.89 5.23
CA ALA A 1 -8.09 -9.04 4.77
C ALA A 1 -6.72 -8.85 5.37
N GLU A 2 -6.21 -9.82 6.12
CA GLU A 2 -5.04 -9.62 6.98
C GLU A 2 -4.17 -10.88 6.99
N HIS A 3 -2.86 -10.66 7.11
CA HIS A 3 -1.84 -11.70 7.33
C HIS A 3 -1.74 -12.76 6.24
N HIS A 4 -2.16 -12.45 5.01
CA HIS A 4 -1.90 -13.28 3.84
C HIS A 4 -0.48 -13.07 3.31
N THR A 5 0.17 -14.12 2.82
CA THR A 5 1.59 -14.10 2.46
C THR A 5 1.93 -13.22 1.26
N LEU A 6 1.13 -13.23 0.20
CA LEU A 6 1.44 -12.51 -1.04
C LEU A 6 0.78 -11.12 -1.09
N TYR A 7 -0.52 -11.06 -0.83
CA TYR A 7 -1.28 -9.82 -0.87
C TYR A 7 -2.57 -9.96 -0.05
N GLN A 8 -3.08 -8.84 0.44
CA GLN A 8 -4.31 -8.80 1.23
C GLN A 8 -5.53 -8.57 0.32
N TYR A 9 -5.42 -7.61 -0.61
CA TYR A 9 -6.35 -7.43 -1.72
C TYR A 9 -5.61 -7.48 -3.06
N GLY A 10 -6.07 -8.32 -3.98
CA GLY A 10 -5.62 -8.39 -5.37
C GLY A 10 -6.78 -8.09 -6.32
N LEU A 11 -6.69 -6.99 -7.07
CA LEU A 11 -7.65 -6.62 -8.11
C LEU A 11 -6.98 -6.83 -9.47
N VAL A 12 -7.37 -7.90 -10.17
CA VAL A 12 -6.78 -8.26 -11.45
C VAL A 12 -7.85 -8.43 -12.51
N ASN A 13 -7.71 -7.70 -13.64
CA ASN A 13 -8.73 -7.65 -14.69
C ASN A 13 -10.13 -7.27 -14.16
N ALA A 14 -10.18 -6.52 -13.05
CA ALA A 14 -11.42 -6.17 -12.37
C ALA A 14 -12.01 -4.90 -12.97
N ALA A 15 -13.33 -4.75 -12.85
CA ALA A 15 -14.00 -3.52 -13.25
C ALA A 15 -15.12 -3.10 -12.29
N ASN A 16 -15.36 -1.81 -12.14
CA ASN A 16 -16.54 -1.23 -11.48
C ASN A 16 -16.66 -1.61 -10.00
N HIS A 17 -15.60 -1.43 -9.22
CA HIS A 17 -15.62 -1.71 -7.78
C HIS A 17 -15.56 -0.43 -6.97
N TYR A 18 -16.40 -0.39 -5.93
CA TYR A 18 -16.26 0.51 -4.80
C TYR A 18 -15.71 -0.28 -3.60
N LEU A 19 -14.70 0.26 -2.93
CA LEU A 19 -14.18 -0.29 -1.68
C LEU A 19 -14.06 0.84 -0.66
N GLY A 20 -14.68 0.69 0.52
CA GLY A 20 -14.66 1.75 1.55
C GLY A 20 -15.20 1.30 2.90
N LEU A 21 -14.50 1.47 4.03
CA LEU A 21 -13.04 1.54 4.12
C LEU A 21 -12.47 0.12 4.05
N ILE A 22 -11.36 -0.07 3.33
CA ILE A 22 -10.60 -1.33 3.38
C ILE A 22 -9.54 -1.26 4.48
N GLN A 23 -9.32 -2.38 5.16
CA GLN A 23 -8.31 -2.51 6.20
C GLN A 23 -7.45 -3.76 5.94
N THR A 24 -6.14 -3.62 6.11
CA THR A 24 -5.16 -4.70 5.99
C THR A 24 -3.99 -4.62 6.97
N GLU A 25 -3.47 -5.79 7.37
CA GLU A 25 -2.18 -5.95 8.06
C GLU A 25 -1.27 -6.95 7.33
N SER A 26 0.01 -6.62 7.23
CA SER A 26 1.05 -7.56 6.79
C SER A 26 1.29 -8.68 7.82
N PRO A 27 1.59 -9.92 7.39
CA PRO A 27 1.89 -11.02 8.31
C PRO A 27 3.10 -10.69 9.19
N TYR A 28 2.96 -10.92 10.50
CA TYR A 28 3.96 -10.46 11.48
C TYR A 28 5.33 -11.13 11.36
N TYR A 29 5.37 -12.31 10.74
CA TYR A 29 6.60 -13.06 10.53
C TYR A 29 7.44 -12.50 9.38
N GLN A 30 6.85 -11.75 8.45
CA GLN A 30 7.63 -11.20 7.33
C GLN A 30 8.65 -10.18 7.87
N PRO A 31 9.86 -10.13 7.27
CA PRO A 31 10.28 -10.77 6.02
C PRO A 31 10.92 -12.17 6.17
N SER A 32 10.66 -12.93 7.25
CA SER A 32 11.23 -14.28 7.45
C SER A 32 10.17 -15.37 7.62
N PRO A 33 9.83 -16.14 6.56
CA PRO A 33 10.31 -15.96 5.19
C PRO A 33 9.63 -14.79 4.48
N ALA A 34 10.33 -14.22 3.50
CA ALA A 34 9.79 -13.23 2.59
C ALA A 34 8.85 -13.91 1.58
N PRO A 35 7.84 -13.21 1.06
CA PRO A 35 7.07 -13.72 -0.06
C PRO A 35 7.98 -14.00 -1.28
N PRO A 36 7.69 -15.04 -2.06
CA PRO A 36 6.45 -15.80 -2.05
C PRO A 36 6.39 -16.96 -1.03
N ALA A 37 7.50 -17.27 -0.35
CA ALA A 37 7.56 -18.43 0.53
C ALA A 37 6.55 -18.35 1.69
N PRO A 38 5.91 -19.47 2.07
CA PRO A 38 6.18 -20.85 1.62
C PRO A 38 5.48 -21.24 0.29
N PHE A 39 4.77 -20.31 -0.34
CA PHE A 39 4.11 -20.53 -1.61
C PHE A 39 5.06 -20.31 -2.79
N SER A 40 4.60 -20.70 -3.97
CA SER A 40 5.19 -20.33 -5.25
C SER A 40 4.25 -19.39 -5.99
N ILE A 41 4.80 -18.43 -6.73
CA ILE A 41 4.03 -17.58 -7.65
C ILE A 41 3.31 -18.45 -8.68
N ASN A 42 1.99 -18.27 -8.78
CA ASN A 42 1.15 -18.95 -9.74
C ASN A 42 0.48 -17.94 -10.68
N SER A 43 0.91 -17.97 -11.94
CA SER A 43 0.36 -17.11 -12.99
C SER A 43 -1.14 -17.32 -13.24
N ALA A 44 -1.69 -18.50 -12.94
CA ALA A 44 -3.12 -18.76 -13.06
C ALA A 44 -3.97 -17.92 -12.10
N PHE A 45 -3.40 -17.51 -10.96
CA PHE A 45 -4.02 -16.59 -10.00
C PHE A 45 -3.58 -15.14 -10.21
N HIS A 46 -2.72 -14.89 -11.19
CA HIS A 46 -2.11 -13.58 -11.43
C HIS A 46 -1.35 -13.05 -10.21
N ASP A 47 -0.66 -13.94 -9.50
CA ASP A 47 0.14 -13.56 -8.34
C ASP A 47 1.16 -12.46 -8.69
N PRO A 48 1.34 -11.45 -7.83
CA PRO A 48 2.29 -10.37 -8.08
C PRO A 48 3.73 -10.86 -8.02
N SER A 49 4.62 -10.20 -8.76
CA SER A 49 6.06 -10.39 -8.62
C SER A 49 6.61 -9.66 -7.39
N PHE A 50 7.64 -10.22 -6.76
CA PHE A 50 8.37 -9.63 -5.62
C PHE A 50 9.83 -9.37 -6.03
N PRO A 51 10.13 -8.24 -6.71
CA PRO A 51 11.50 -7.88 -7.07
C PRO A 51 12.32 -7.53 -5.81
N SER A 52 13.63 -7.42 -5.97
CA SER A 52 14.55 -7.06 -4.89
C SER A 52 14.06 -5.81 -4.14
N GLY A 53 13.97 -5.90 -2.81
CA GLY A 53 13.46 -4.82 -1.95
C GLY A 53 11.95 -4.84 -1.71
N VAL A 54 11.20 -5.79 -2.30
CA VAL A 54 9.80 -6.10 -1.95
C VAL A 54 9.77 -7.45 -1.23
N ASP A 55 9.79 -7.41 0.08
CA ASP A 55 9.97 -8.55 0.99
C ASP A 55 8.79 -8.76 1.96
N HIS A 56 7.67 -8.07 1.69
CA HIS A 56 6.43 -8.17 2.45
C HIS A 56 5.23 -8.26 1.51
N ALA A 57 4.11 -8.77 2.02
CA ALA A 57 2.86 -8.85 1.29
C ALA A 57 2.35 -7.46 0.88
N TRP A 58 1.72 -7.37 -0.30
CA TRP A 58 1.03 -6.15 -0.71
C TRP A 58 -0.26 -5.96 0.11
N GLY A 59 -0.47 -4.80 0.71
CA GLY A 59 -1.78 -4.44 1.27
C GLY A 59 -2.83 -4.37 0.16
N LEU A 60 -2.46 -3.75 -0.96
CA LEU A 60 -3.28 -3.69 -2.17
C LEU A 60 -2.40 -3.86 -3.41
N TYR A 61 -2.76 -4.84 -4.24
CA TYR A 61 -2.19 -5.07 -5.56
C TYR A 61 -3.28 -4.89 -6.63
N VAL A 62 -3.02 -4.03 -7.62
CA VAL A 62 -3.95 -3.74 -8.71
C VAL A 62 -3.25 -3.91 -10.04
N SER A 63 -3.81 -4.78 -10.89
CA SER A 63 -3.33 -4.98 -12.25
C SER A 63 -4.48 -5.02 -13.26
N ASN A 64 -4.28 -4.35 -14.39
CA ASN A 64 -5.15 -4.28 -15.55
C ASN A 64 -6.64 -4.08 -15.18
N SER A 65 -6.92 -3.21 -14.21
CA SER A 65 -8.27 -3.04 -13.66
C SER A 65 -8.83 -1.65 -13.95
N GLN A 66 -10.14 -1.53 -14.13
CA GLN A 66 -10.78 -0.30 -14.60
C GLN A 66 -11.91 0.17 -13.68
N ASN A 67 -12.11 1.49 -13.57
CA ASN A 67 -13.19 2.08 -12.79
C ASN A 67 -13.23 1.54 -11.35
N ILE A 68 -12.11 1.66 -10.65
CA ILE A 68 -11.98 1.30 -9.24
C ILE A 68 -12.03 2.58 -8.39
N LEU A 69 -12.89 2.59 -7.38
CA LEU A 69 -12.97 3.67 -6.39
C LEU A 69 -12.68 3.11 -5.01
N ILE A 70 -11.61 3.59 -4.38
CA ILE A 70 -11.32 3.31 -2.98
C ILE A 70 -11.54 4.57 -2.18
N TYR A 71 -12.50 4.53 -1.26
CA TYR A 71 -12.84 5.65 -0.40
C TYR A 71 -12.59 5.27 1.05
N GLY A 72 -11.36 5.54 1.50
CA GLY A 72 -10.83 5.09 2.77
C GLY A 72 -10.04 3.79 2.64
N ALA A 73 -8.79 3.82 3.07
CA ALA A 73 -7.96 2.62 3.22
C ALA A 73 -7.04 2.77 4.44
N GLY A 74 -7.00 1.76 5.30
CA GLY A 74 -6.05 1.64 6.41
C GLY A 74 -5.16 0.42 6.20
N LEU A 75 -3.93 0.62 5.72
CA LEU A 75 -3.04 -0.47 5.33
C LEU A 75 -1.77 -0.44 6.18
N TYR A 76 -1.57 -1.45 7.02
CA TYR A 76 -0.60 -1.40 8.11
C TYR A 76 0.47 -2.48 8.00
N SER A 77 1.67 -2.15 8.44
CA SER A 77 2.77 -3.09 8.66
C SER A 77 3.42 -2.77 9.99
N PHE A 78 3.24 -3.64 10.99
CA PHE A 78 3.64 -3.35 12.37
C PHE A 78 4.91 -4.07 12.82
N PHE A 79 5.36 -5.05 12.05
CA PHE A 79 6.38 -5.99 12.49
C PHE A 79 7.43 -6.26 11.42
N GLN A 80 8.62 -6.61 11.89
CA GLN A 80 9.63 -7.37 11.16
C GLN A 80 10.05 -8.55 12.02
N ASN A 81 9.77 -9.77 11.58
CA ASN A 81 10.05 -11.00 12.35
C ASN A 81 9.51 -10.91 13.80
N TYR A 82 8.26 -10.48 13.97
CA TYR A 82 7.58 -10.25 15.25
C TYR A 82 8.18 -9.12 16.14
N GLY A 83 9.24 -8.44 15.72
CA GLY A 83 9.76 -7.24 16.38
C GLY A 83 9.07 -5.96 15.90
N GLN A 84 8.92 -4.97 16.78
CA GLN A 84 8.21 -3.70 16.49
C GLN A 84 9.11 -2.45 16.45
N ASP A 85 10.43 -2.62 16.50
CA ASP A 85 11.37 -1.49 16.47
C ASP A 85 11.22 -0.64 15.20
N CYS A 86 10.69 -1.23 14.12
CA CYS A 86 10.45 -0.60 12.83
C CYS A 86 9.22 0.34 12.77
N VAL A 87 8.37 0.35 13.80
CA VAL A 87 7.18 1.22 13.92
C VAL A 87 7.20 2.06 15.21
N ASN A 88 7.96 1.63 16.22
CA ASN A 88 8.11 2.37 17.46
C ASN A 88 8.96 3.63 17.30
N ASN A 89 8.80 4.59 18.20
CA ASN A 89 9.59 5.83 18.26
C ASN A 89 9.55 6.68 16.97
N GLY A 90 8.44 6.63 16.22
CA GLY A 90 8.27 7.38 14.97
C GLY A 90 8.94 6.74 13.76
N ALA A 91 9.44 5.51 13.87
CA ALA A 91 9.92 4.74 12.73
C ALA A 91 8.78 4.38 11.77
N SER A 92 9.10 4.20 10.48
CA SER A 92 8.13 3.81 9.43
C SER A 92 8.83 2.99 8.35
N ASN A 93 9.55 1.97 8.80
CA ASN A 93 10.42 1.14 7.97
C ASN A 93 10.23 -0.36 8.19
N CYS A 94 9.05 -0.79 8.67
CA CYS A 94 8.71 -2.21 8.74
C CYS A 94 8.62 -2.82 7.35
N GLN A 95 8.03 -2.10 6.41
CA GLN A 95 7.85 -2.54 5.03
C GLN A 95 8.18 -1.40 4.06
N SER A 96 8.84 -1.73 2.95
CA SER A 96 9.26 -0.71 1.97
C SER A 96 8.08 -0.09 1.23
N GLN A 97 7.14 -0.90 0.75
CA GLN A 97 6.02 -0.49 -0.12
C GLN A 97 4.78 -1.32 0.19
N ILE A 98 3.57 -0.72 0.19
CA ILE A 98 2.33 -1.46 0.57
C ILE A 98 1.19 -1.43 -0.46
N VAL A 99 1.11 -0.39 -1.31
CA VAL A 99 0.17 -0.35 -2.45
C VAL A 99 0.95 -0.40 -3.76
N ASN A 100 0.61 -1.35 -4.62
CA ASN A 100 1.18 -1.48 -5.96
C ASN A 100 0.05 -1.45 -7.01
N ILE A 101 0.15 -0.51 -7.94
CA ILE A 101 -0.80 -0.33 -9.04
C ILE A 101 0.00 -0.29 -10.35
N ASP A 102 -0.44 -1.02 -11.36
CA ASP A 102 0.22 -0.94 -12.67
C ASP A 102 -0.07 0.37 -13.42
N THR A 103 0.61 0.56 -14.55
CA THR A 103 0.45 1.75 -15.40
C THR A 103 -0.78 1.67 -16.30
N ALA A 104 -1.57 0.58 -16.29
CA ALA A 104 -2.75 0.41 -17.14
C ALA A 104 -4.08 0.63 -16.40
N SER A 105 -4.08 0.51 -15.07
CA SER A 105 -5.31 0.54 -14.28
C SER A 105 -5.89 1.94 -14.08
N SER A 106 -7.22 2.07 -14.08
CA SER A 106 -7.92 3.30 -13.67
C SER A 106 -8.52 3.13 -12.27
N ILE A 107 -7.98 3.90 -11.34
CA ILE A 107 -8.33 3.84 -9.93
C ILE A 107 -8.22 5.22 -9.29
N ASN A 108 -9.16 5.54 -8.40
CA ASN A 108 -9.12 6.71 -7.53
C ASN A 108 -9.01 6.24 -6.08
N LEU A 109 -8.03 6.77 -5.36
CA LEU A 109 -7.82 6.47 -3.94
C LEU A 109 -8.05 7.74 -3.13
N TYR A 110 -8.96 7.67 -2.16
CA TYR A 110 -9.20 8.73 -1.19
C TYR A 110 -8.90 8.22 0.20
N SER A 111 -8.27 9.07 1.01
CA SER A 111 -7.91 8.79 2.41
C SER A 111 -7.17 7.45 2.57
N LEU A 112 -6.03 7.31 1.87
CA LEU A 112 -5.11 6.20 2.06
C LEU A 112 -4.23 6.49 3.28
N SER A 113 -4.47 5.76 4.36
CA SER A 113 -3.67 5.78 5.57
C SER A 113 -2.80 4.54 5.69
N THR A 114 -1.54 4.72 6.08
CA THR A 114 -0.60 3.63 6.30
C THR A 114 0.17 3.78 7.60
N VAL A 115 0.66 2.66 8.14
CA VAL A 115 1.51 2.63 9.34
C VAL A 115 2.70 1.72 9.09
N GLY A 116 3.90 2.15 9.50
CA GLY A 116 5.13 1.33 9.42
C GLY A 116 5.65 1.09 8.00
N VAL A 117 5.17 1.86 7.02
CA VAL A 117 5.52 1.69 5.60
C VAL A 117 6.28 2.91 5.09
N THR A 118 7.38 2.72 4.36
CA THR A 118 8.17 3.83 3.82
C THR A 118 7.48 4.51 2.63
N PHE A 119 7.00 3.74 1.66
CA PHE A 119 6.25 4.23 0.50
C PHE A 119 4.81 3.72 0.50
N GLN A 120 3.87 4.66 0.66
CA GLN A 120 2.44 4.37 0.78
C GLN A 120 1.85 3.90 -0.56
N LEU A 121 2.38 4.41 -1.68
CA LEU A 121 1.87 4.15 -3.03
C LEU A 121 3.00 4.03 -4.04
N THR A 122 2.94 2.98 -4.85
CA THR A 122 3.83 2.71 -5.98
C THR A 122 3.01 2.49 -7.25
N ILE A 123 3.43 3.14 -8.33
CA ILE A 123 2.80 3.04 -9.66
C ILE A 123 3.82 2.51 -10.67
N GLY A 124 3.52 1.38 -11.30
CA GLY A 124 4.39 0.80 -12.33
C GLY A 124 5.81 0.51 -11.84
N GLY A 125 5.97 0.15 -10.56
CA GLY A 125 7.28 -0.05 -9.92
C GLY A 125 7.99 1.22 -9.48
N THR A 126 7.42 2.41 -9.71
CA THR A 126 7.98 3.69 -9.24
C THR A 126 7.26 4.12 -7.95
N PRO A 127 7.98 4.29 -6.81
CA PRO A 127 7.39 4.82 -5.59
C PRO A 127 6.95 6.29 -5.78
N ILE A 128 5.70 6.61 -5.44
CA ILE A 128 5.10 7.93 -5.69
C ILE A 128 4.84 8.71 -4.40
N ALA A 129 4.40 8.04 -3.32
CA ALA A 129 4.06 8.70 -2.07
C ALA A 129 4.94 8.18 -0.92
N ASN A 130 5.95 8.96 -0.53
CA ASN A 130 6.72 8.68 0.68
C ASN A 130 5.89 9.08 1.92
N GLN A 131 5.88 8.23 2.93
CA GLN A 131 5.15 8.46 4.17
C GLN A 131 5.56 9.77 4.86
N ALA A 132 6.84 10.15 4.76
CA ALA A 132 7.40 11.32 5.46
C ALA A 132 6.72 12.64 5.05
N ASN A 133 6.16 12.71 3.84
CA ASN A 133 5.43 13.87 3.34
C ASN A 133 3.96 13.90 3.79
N ASN A 134 3.51 12.91 4.56
CA ASN A 134 2.09 12.65 4.81
C ASN A 134 1.80 12.31 6.29
N LEU A 135 2.71 12.63 7.21
CA LEU A 135 2.58 12.32 8.63
C LEU A 135 1.26 12.84 9.23
N ASN A 136 0.53 11.96 9.92
CA ASN A 136 -0.80 12.24 10.46
C ASN A 136 -1.06 11.53 11.80
N GLY A 137 -0.24 11.87 12.80
CA GLY A 137 -0.27 11.20 14.10
C GLY A 137 0.48 9.87 14.04
N PHE A 138 -0.17 8.78 14.45
CA PHE A 138 0.43 7.44 14.42
C PHE A 138 0.58 6.86 12.99
N GLN A 139 -0.24 7.34 12.06
CA GLN A 139 -0.25 6.93 10.66
C GLN A 139 0.26 8.05 9.75
N SER A 140 0.55 7.71 8.51
CA SER A 140 0.71 8.67 7.41
C SER A 140 -0.51 8.57 6.49
N THR A 141 -0.98 9.69 5.93
CA THR A 141 -2.22 9.74 5.16
C THR A 141 -2.08 10.54 3.86
N VAL A 142 -2.29 9.87 2.72
CA VAL A 142 -2.55 10.53 1.43
C VAL A 142 -4.03 10.84 1.33
N THR A 143 -4.40 12.13 1.30
CA THR A 143 -5.81 12.55 1.23
C THR A 143 -6.48 12.11 -0.06
N SER A 144 -5.80 12.29 -1.20
CA SER A 144 -6.30 11.80 -2.48
C SER A 144 -5.17 11.52 -3.48
N TRP A 145 -5.40 10.49 -4.30
CA TRP A 145 -4.60 10.17 -5.46
C TRP A 145 -5.50 9.81 -6.63
N THR A 146 -5.23 10.42 -7.77
CA THR A 146 -5.80 10.08 -9.07
C THR A 146 -4.66 10.06 -10.09
N ARG A 147 -4.83 9.35 -11.22
CA ARG A 147 -3.76 9.23 -12.24
C ARG A 147 -3.22 10.58 -12.73
N ASN A 148 -4.03 11.63 -12.73
CA ASN A 148 -3.64 12.94 -13.25
C ASN A 148 -3.18 13.92 -12.16
N ASN A 149 -3.35 13.60 -10.88
CA ASN A 149 -3.01 14.50 -9.76
C ASN A 149 -2.80 13.71 -8.47
N VAL A 150 -1.69 14.01 -7.77
CA VAL A 150 -1.44 13.55 -6.40
C VAL A 150 -1.54 14.75 -5.47
N VAL A 151 -2.49 14.72 -4.52
CA VAL A 151 -2.60 15.77 -3.49
C VAL A 151 -2.06 15.19 -2.18
N GLN A 152 -0.78 15.45 -1.92
CA GLN A 152 -0.12 15.16 -0.63
C GLN A 152 -0.33 16.34 0.31
N ARG A 153 -0.37 16.09 1.62
CA ARG A 153 -0.59 17.17 2.59
C ARG A 153 0.68 18.02 2.70
N ASP A 154 0.77 19.09 1.93
CA ASP A 154 1.85 20.07 2.03
C ASP A 154 1.60 20.94 3.28
N LEU A 155 2.17 20.53 4.41
CA LEU A 155 2.04 21.25 5.70
C LEU A 155 2.73 22.62 5.70
N HIS A 156 3.31 23.06 4.58
CA HIS A 156 3.96 24.36 4.45
C HIS A 156 3.14 25.43 3.73
N ASN A 157 1.99 25.12 3.11
CA ASN A 157 1.16 26.14 2.45
C ASN A 157 -0.33 25.76 2.36
N VAL A 158 -1.00 25.62 3.51
CA VAL A 158 -2.47 25.69 3.52
C VAL A 158 -2.88 27.16 3.52
N THR A 159 -2.82 27.79 2.35
CA THR A 159 -3.64 28.97 2.02
C THR A 159 -4.44 28.67 0.77
N SER A 160 -5.77 28.65 0.95
CA SER A 160 -6.82 28.74 -0.06
C SER A 160 -7.09 27.52 -0.95
N PHE A 161 -8.11 26.74 -0.56
CA PHE A 161 -9.19 26.33 -1.46
C PHE A 161 -10.50 26.29 -0.67
N ILE A 162 -11.05 27.48 -0.43
CA ILE A 162 -12.49 27.76 -0.46
C ILE A 162 -12.66 28.83 -1.54
#